data_AF-A0A2U4CD74-F1
#
_entry.id   AF-A0A2U4CD74-F1
#
_cell.length_a   1.000
_cell.length_b   1.000
_cell.length_c   1.000
_cell.angle_alpha   90.00
_cell.angle_beta   90.00
_cell.angle_gamma   90.00
#
_symmetry.space_group_name_H-M   'P 1'
#
loop_
_entity.id
_entity.type
_entity.pdbx_description
1 polymer ?
#
loop_
_entity_poly.entity_id
_entity_poly.type
_entity_poly.pdbx_seq_one_letter_code
_entity_poly.pdbx_strand_id
1 'polypeptide(L)'
;MSLEVHSSPEPQDYDYMHSALTRRQHTQKGSHSYEVLKQAKLARVMDVEQKLPENRQGAQSSKGRKDMPQLGGYSPIDYKRNLPRRGLSGYSMVAMGIGTLLFVYWSMMKWNCERRRLQIQEFEARIALMPLLQAEKDRKLLQILRENLEEEAIIVKGVPDGKVGESVLHTTCWVTPMLGKLYGLRMCTNEEVLNATSGFKQYT
;
A
#
# COMPACT_ATOMS: atom_id res chain seq x y z
N MET A 1 -13.48 -5.24 -53.38
CA MET A 1 -12.02 -5.42 -53.30
C MET A 1 -11.68 -5.47 -51.82
N SER A 2 -11.45 -6.68 -51.31
CA SER A 2 -11.27 -6.94 -49.88
C SER A 2 -9.91 -6.44 -49.40
N LEU A 3 -9.93 -5.94 -48.16
CA LEU A 3 -8.80 -5.55 -47.32
C LEU A 3 -7.81 -6.70 -47.13
N GLU A 4 -6.52 -6.39 -47.03
CA GLU A 4 -5.61 -7.13 -46.17
C GLU A 4 -4.63 -6.18 -45.48
N VAL A 5 -4.77 -6.13 -44.15
CA VAL A 5 -4.00 -5.36 -43.19
C VAL A 5 -2.73 -6.15 -42.88
N HIS A 6 -1.56 -5.54 -43.08
CA HIS A 6 -0.28 -6.13 -42.71
C HIS A 6 -0.16 -6.15 -41.18
N SER A 7 -0.30 -7.32 -40.57
CA SER A 7 -0.14 -7.55 -39.13
C SER A 7 1.33 -7.52 -38.73
N SER A 8 1.68 -6.69 -37.75
CA SER A 8 3.01 -6.69 -37.12
C SER A 8 3.23 -7.99 -36.31
N PRO A 9 4.43 -8.60 -36.35
CA PRO A 9 4.68 -9.91 -35.72
C PRO A 9 4.68 -9.84 -34.19
N GLU A 10 4.16 -10.90 -33.55
CA GLU A 10 4.02 -11.06 -32.10
C GLU A 10 5.38 -11.18 -31.36
N PRO A 11 5.42 -10.90 -30.04
CA PRO A 11 6.65 -10.86 -29.24
C PRO A 11 7.39 -12.20 -29.10
N GLN A 12 6.73 -13.34 -29.37
CA GLN A 12 7.30 -14.67 -29.11
C GLN A 12 8.30 -15.15 -30.18
N ASP A 13 8.26 -14.59 -31.40
CA ASP A 13 9.13 -15.04 -32.50
C ASP A 13 10.58 -14.52 -32.38
N TYR A 14 10.80 -13.40 -31.68
CA TYR A 14 12.14 -12.84 -31.47
C TYR A 14 13.01 -13.71 -30.56
N ASP A 15 12.41 -14.34 -29.55
CA ASP A 15 13.12 -15.23 -28.62
C ASP A 15 13.51 -16.57 -29.29
N TYR A 16 12.72 -17.04 -30.25
CA TYR A 16 13.01 -18.27 -30.98
C TYR A 16 14.25 -18.13 -31.88
N MET A 17 14.38 -17.00 -32.59
CA MET A 17 15.52 -16.72 -33.48
C MET A 17 16.85 -16.53 -32.73
N HIS A 18 16.85 -15.85 -31.58
CA HIS A 18 18.06 -15.65 -30.77
C HIS A 18 18.57 -16.96 -30.13
N SER A 19 17.67 -17.89 -29.78
CA SER A 19 18.06 -19.19 -29.22
C SER A 19 18.69 -20.13 -30.26
N ALA A 20 18.28 -20.05 -31.53
CA ALA A 20 18.78 -20.90 -32.61
C ALA A 20 20.21 -20.52 -33.06
N LEU A 21 20.52 -19.22 -33.09
CA LEU A 21 21.86 -18.72 -33.44
C LEU A 21 22.92 -19.07 -32.39
N THR A 22 22.54 -19.01 -31.11
CA THR A 22 23.44 -19.31 -29.98
C THR A 22 23.77 -20.81 -29.90
N ARG A 23 22.85 -21.69 -30.32
CA ARG A 23 23.03 -23.15 -30.30
C ARG A 23 24.06 -23.64 -31.34
N ARG A 24 24.17 -22.99 -32.51
CA ARG A 24 25.18 -23.32 -33.54
C ARG A 24 26.61 -22.98 -33.12
N GLN A 25 26.81 -21.84 -32.44
CA GLN A 25 28.15 -21.39 -31.99
C GLN A 25 28.79 -22.31 -30.95
N HIS A 26 27.98 -22.96 -30.09
CA HIS A 26 28.49 -23.92 -29.11
C HIS A 26 28.92 -25.26 -29.73
N THR A 27 28.29 -25.70 -30.82
CA THR A 27 28.63 -26.98 -31.47
C THR A 27 29.96 -26.96 -32.22
N GLN A 28 30.39 -25.81 -32.75
CA GLN A 28 31.65 -25.73 -33.50
C GLN A 28 32.90 -25.73 -32.58
N LYS A 29 32.83 -25.10 -31.40
CA LYS A 29 33.95 -25.02 -30.45
C LYS A 29 34.30 -26.36 -29.80
N GLY A 30 33.32 -27.26 -29.66
CA GLY A 30 33.58 -28.62 -29.18
C GLY A 30 34.40 -29.46 -30.16
N SER A 31 34.37 -29.12 -31.46
CA SER A 31 34.90 -29.99 -32.50
C SER A 31 36.43 -29.97 -32.63
N HIS A 32 37.01 -28.78 -32.58
CA HIS A 32 38.47 -28.63 -32.65
C HIS A 32 39.19 -29.11 -31.40
N SER A 33 38.53 -29.09 -30.24
CA SER A 33 39.14 -29.50 -28.98
C SER A 33 39.34 -31.02 -28.91
N TYR A 34 38.41 -31.82 -29.44
CA TYR A 34 38.53 -33.28 -29.37
C TYR A 34 39.65 -33.82 -30.27
N GLU A 35 39.89 -33.25 -31.44
CA GLU A 35 40.95 -33.71 -32.36
C GLU A 35 42.35 -33.40 -31.80
N VAL A 36 42.56 -32.21 -31.23
CA VAL A 36 43.84 -31.86 -30.59
C VAL A 36 44.13 -32.77 -29.40
N LEU A 37 43.10 -33.09 -28.60
CA LEU A 37 43.25 -34.02 -27.48
C LEU A 37 43.46 -35.47 -27.94
N LYS A 38 42.88 -35.89 -29.07
CA LYS A 38 43.12 -37.21 -29.68
C LYS A 38 44.55 -37.35 -30.19
N GLN A 39 45.05 -36.34 -30.91
CA GLN A 39 46.43 -36.32 -31.42
C GLN A 39 47.47 -36.27 -30.29
N ALA A 40 47.22 -35.45 -29.26
CA ALA A 40 48.11 -35.37 -28.09
C ALA A 40 48.11 -36.65 -27.23
N LYS A 41 47.01 -37.42 -27.24
CA LYS A 41 46.93 -38.71 -26.54
C LYS A 41 47.62 -39.83 -27.32
N LEU A 42 47.53 -39.82 -28.66
CA LEU A 42 48.21 -40.78 -29.53
C LEU A 42 49.74 -40.61 -29.49
N ALA A 43 50.23 -39.36 -29.52
CA ALA A 43 51.65 -39.06 -29.39
C ALA A 43 52.22 -39.54 -28.04
N ARG A 44 51.43 -39.45 -26.97
CA ARG A 44 51.84 -39.91 -25.63
C ARG A 44 51.87 -41.43 -25.49
N VAL A 45 51.08 -42.18 -26.28
CA VAL A 45 51.12 -43.65 -26.29
C VAL A 45 52.36 -44.15 -27.03
N MET A 46 52.76 -43.48 -28.12
CA MET A 46 53.97 -43.83 -28.88
C MET A 46 55.27 -43.53 -28.10
N ASP A 47 55.31 -42.49 -27.27
CA ASP A 47 56.47 -42.18 -26.40
C ASP A 47 56.62 -43.15 -25.21
N VAL A 48 55.55 -43.87 -24.84
CA VAL A 48 55.57 -44.82 -23.71
C VAL A 48 56.12 -46.19 -24.10
N GLU A 49 56.00 -46.60 -25.37
CA GLU A 49 56.52 -47.89 -25.86
C GLU A 49 58.04 -47.89 -26.14
N GLN A 50 58.69 -46.73 -26.19
CA GLN A 50 60.13 -46.63 -26.47
C GLN A 50 61.03 -46.72 -25.22
N LYS A 51 60.44 -46.90 -24.02
CA LYS A 51 61.18 -46.93 -22.75
C LYS A 51 60.89 -48.19 -21.95
N LEU A 52 61.36 -49.34 -22.45
CA LEU A 52 61.47 -50.56 -21.66
C LEU A 52 62.72 -50.50 -20.77
N PRO A 53 62.60 -50.58 -19.43
CA PRO A 53 63.74 -50.55 -18.53
C PRO A 53 64.35 -51.94 -18.35
N GLU A 54 65.58 -52.12 -18.82
CA GLU A 54 66.49 -53.19 -18.40
C GLU A 54 67.13 -52.79 -17.06
N ASN A 55 66.41 -52.91 -15.95
CA ASN A 55 67.04 -53.18 -14.65
C ASN A 55 65.98 -53.58 -13.61
N ARG A 56 65.97 -54.86 -13.24
CA ARG A 56 65.17 -55.38 -12.13
C ARG A 56 66.11 -55.70 -10.98
N GLN A 57 66.37 -54.73 -10.10
CA GLN A 57 66.92 -54.98 -8.76
C GLN A 57 66.39 -53.96 -7.76
N GLY A 58 65.94 -54.45 -6.60
CA GLY A 58 65.86 -53.66 -5.38
C GLY A 58 64.45 -53.33 -4.88
N ALA A 59 63.73 -54.34 -4.39
CA ALA A 59 62.72 -54.09 -3.38
C ALA A 59 63.41 -53.53 -2.12
N GLN A 60 63.16 -52.27 -1.76
CA GLN A 60 63.51 -51.70 -0.47
C GLN A 60 62.30 -51.01 0.16
N SER A 61 61.83 -51.64 1.23
CA SER A 61 61.26 -51.08 2.46
C SER A 61 60.22 -49.96 2.31
N SER A 62 58.97 -50.30 2.59
CA SER A 62 57.87 -49.38 2.87
C SER A 62 58.17 -48.52 4.09
N LYS A 63 58.99 -47.48 3.91
CA LYS A 63 59.12 -46.34 4.82
C LYS A 63 57.97 -45.41 4.48
N GLY A 64 57.01 -45.29 5.39
CA GLY A 64 55.76 -44.55 5.17
C GLY A 64 56.00 -43.22 4.45
N ARG A 65 55.26 -43.00 3.36
CA ARG A 65 55.23 -41.71 2.67
C ARG A 65 54.76 -40.69 3.71
N LYS A 66 55.70 -39.93 4.25
CA LYS A 66 55.39 -38.80 5.13
C LYS A 66 54.65 -37.79 4.28
N ASP A 67 53.50 -37.34 4.78
CA ASP A 67 52.73 -36.26 4.18
C ASP A 67 53.51 -34.96 4.36
N MET A 68 54.33 -34.65 3.37
CA MET A 68 55.09 -33.42 3.28
C MET A 68 54.44 -32.55 2.20
N PRO A 69 54.30 -31.23 2.40
CA PRO A 69 53.84 -30.35 1.33
C PRO A 69 54.81 -30.47 0.15
N GLN A 70 54.28 -30.42 -1.07
CA GLN A 70 55.09 -30.44 -2.29
C GLN A 70 56.09 -29.27 -2.27
N LEU A 71 57.24 -29.40 -2.94
CA LEU A 71 58.38 -28.46 -2.90
C LEU A 71 58.06 -26.98 -3.29
N GLY A 72 56.81 -26.65 -3.62
CA GLY A 72 56.31 -25.30 -3.92
C GLY A 72 55.39 -24.66 -2.87
N GLY A 73 55.14 -25.30 -1.73
CA GLY A 73 54.29 -24.76 -0.66
C GLY A 73 52.79 -24.65 -0.99
N TYR A 74 51.98 -24.15 -0.05
CA TYR A 74 50.55 -23.90 -0.27
C TYR A 74 50.30 -22.53 -0.92
N SER A 75 49.21 -22.40 -1.68
CA SER A 75 48.80 -21.11 -2.23
C SER A 75 48.51 -20.09 -1.13
N PRO A 76 48.73 -18.79 -1.38
CA PRO A 76 48.44 -17.75 -0.39
C PRO A 76 46.97 -17.80 0.05
N ILE A 77 46.76 -17.97 1.36
CA ILE A 77 45.44 -17.95 1.97
C ILE A 77 45.17 -16.51 2.41
N ASP A 78 44.10 -15.90 1.89
CA ASP A 78 43.66 -14.57 2.29
C ASP A 78 43.10 -14.61 3.72
N TYR A 79 43.97 -14.41 4.69
CA TYR A 79 43.63 -14.36 6.12
C TYR A 79 43.01 -13.01 6.54
N LYS A 80 42.99 -12.02 5.64
CA LYS A 80 42.47 -10.67 5.90
C LYS A 80 40.98 -10.57 5.59
N ARG A 81 40.26 -9.82 6.42
CA ARG A 81 38.83 -9.58 6.26
C ARG A 81 38.56 -8.59 5.10
N ASN A 82 38.20 -9.11 3.93
CA ASN A 82 37.90 -8.32 2.74
C ASN A 82 36.40 -7.93 2.67
N LEU A 83 35.95 -7.03 3.54
CA LEU A 83 34.58 -6.51 3.49
C LEU A 83 34.48 -5.30 2.55
N PRO A 84 33.79 -5.40 1.39
CA PRO A 84 33.59 -4.25 0.54
C PRO A 84 32.60 -3.29 1.21
N ARG A 85 32.94 -1.99 1.21
CA ARG A 85 32.04 -0.94 1.68
C ARG A 85 30.88 -0.78 0.68
N ARG A 86 29.80 -1.52 0.91
CA ARG A 86 28.57 -1.48 0.11
C ARG A 86 27.57 -0.50 0.73
N GLY A 87 26.86 0.26 -0.10
CA GLY A 87 25.78 1.15 0.31
C GLY A 87 26.01 2.62 -0.03
N LEU A 88 24.92 3.40 0.08
CA LEU A 88 24.92 4.85 -0.06
C LEU A 88 25.61 5.51 1.14
N SER A 89 26.31 6.62 0.91
CA SER A 89 26.89 7.43 1.99
C SER A 89 25.82 7.91 2.97
N GLY A 90 26.15 8.07 4.26
CA GLY A 90 25.20 8.58 5.26
C GLY A 90 24.58 9.92 4.87
N TYR A 91 25.40 10.82 4.29
CA TYR A 91 24.93 12.09 3.76
C TYR A 91 23.94 11.93 2.60
N SER A 92 24.15 10.96 1.71
CA SER A 92 23.21 10.71 0.61
C SER A 92 21.87 10.14 1.08
N MET A 93 21.86 9.33 2.15
CA MET A 93 20.60 8.88 2.76
C MET A 93 19.82 10.05 3.38
N VAL A 94 20.51 10.94 4.10
CA VAL A 94 19.88 12.14 4.69
C VAL A 94 19.34 13.06 3.60
N ALA A 95 20.11 13.29 2.52
CA ALA A 95 19.66 14.12 1.40
C ALA A 95 18.40 13.55 0.73
N MET A 96 18.35 12.23 0.50
CA MET A 96 17.15 11.57 -0.04
C MET A 96 15.96 11.67 0.91
N GLY A 97 16.16 11.49 2.21
CA GLY A 97 15.11 11.62 3.22
C GLY A 97 14.54 13.04 3.28
N ILE A 98 15.38 14.06 3.23
CA ILE A 98 14.93 15.45 3.19
C ILE A 98 14.19 15.73 1.88
N GLY A 99 14.69 15.22 0.75
CA GLY A 99 14.05 15.38 -0.56
C GLY A 99 12.63 14.80 -0.60
N THR A 100 12.42 13.59 -0.06
CA THR A 100 11.09 12.99 -0.01
C THR A 100 10.16 13.72 0.95
N LEU A 101 10.64 14.17 2.11
CA LEU A 101 9.85 14.95 3.06
C LEU A 101 9.38 16.28 2.47
N LEU A 102 10.27 17.01 1.80
CA LEU A 102 9.93 18.27 1.12
C LEU A 102 8.88 18.03 0.03
N PHE A 103 9.03 16.96 -0.75
CA PHE A 103 8.06 16.60 -1.79
C PHE A 103 6.68 16.23 -1.24
N VAL A 104 6.64 15.42 -0.18
CA VAL A 104 5.39 15.04 0.51
C VAL A 104 4.71 16.27 1.10
N TYR A 105 5.48 17.14 1.78
CA TYR A 105 4.94 18.35 2.38
C TYR A 105 4.34 19.29 1.33
N TRP A 106 5.05 19.51 0.22
CA TRP A 106 4.55 20.33 -0.89
C TRP A 106 3.26 19.75 -1.50
N SER A 107 3.23 18.43 -1.73
CA SER A 107 2.04 17.75 -2.29
C SER A 107 0.85 17.82 -1.33
N MET A 108 1.09 17.63 -0.03
CA MET A 108 0.08 17.74 1.02
C MET A 108 -0.42 19.18 1.18
N MET A 109 0.44 20.19 1.07
CA MET A 109 0.02 21.59 1.08
C MET A 109 -0.94 21.89 -0.09
N LYS A 110 -0.58 21.49 -1.31
CA LYS A 110 -1.47 21.67 -2.48
C LYS A 110 -2.82 20.97 -2.28
N TRP A 111 -2.81 19.75 -1.76
CA TRP A 111 -4.03 19.00 -1.48
C TRP A 111 -4.89 19.66 -0.40
N ASN A 112 -4.28 20.16 0.68
CA ASN A 112 -5.00 20.83 1.76
C ASN A 112 -5.63 22.14 1.30
N CYS A 113 -4.98 22.88 0.40
CA CYS A 113 -5.57 24.06 -0.23
C CYS A 113 -6.83 23.69 -1.03
N GLU A 114 -6.78 22.60 -1.82
CA GLU A 114 -7.94 22.13 -2.59
C GLU A 114 -9.06 21.62 -1.68
N ARG A 115 -8.73 20.86 -0.63
CA ARG A 115 -9.72 20.43 0.37
C ARG A 115 -10.42 21.60 1.03
N ARG A 116 -9.68 22.67 1.36
CA ARG A 116 -10.28 23.89 1.92
C ARG A 116 -11.22 24.56 0.92
N ARG A 117 -10.85 24.60 -0.37
CA ARG A 117 -11.72 25.13 -1.42
C ARG A 117 -13.03 24.33 -1.49
N LEU A 118 -12.97 23.00 -1.46
CA LEU A 118 -14.15 22.14 -1.46
C LEU A 118 -15.01 22.36 -0.21
N GLN A 119 -14.41 22.46 0.97
CA GLN A 119 -15.13 22.77 2.21
C GLN A 119 -15.83 24.13 2.15
N ILE A 120 -15.21 25.14 1.55
CA ILE A 120 -15.83 26.45 1.34
C ILE A 120 -17.06 26.31 0.44
N GLN A 121 -16.98 25.55 -0.66
CA GLN A 121 -18.12 25.29 -1.54
C GLN A 121 -19.26 24.56 -0.82
N GLU A 122 -18.95 23.57 0.02
CA GLU A 122 -19.94 22.88 0.86
C GLU A 122 -20.62 23.83 1.85
N PHE A 123 -19.85 24.74 2.46
CA PHE A 123 -20.40 25.75 3.36
C PHE A 123 -21.25 26.79 2.63
N GLU A 124 -20.82 27.26 1.46
CA GLU A 124 -21.61 28.16 0.61
C GLU A 124 -22.94 27.53 0.21
N ALA A 125 -22.93 26.25 -0.20
CA ALA A 125 -24.14 25.49 -0.50
C ALA A 125 -25.06 25.37 0.73
N ARG A 126 -24.49 25.10 1.92
CA ARG A 126 -25.26 25.03 3.17
C ARG A 126 -25.86 26.40 3.56
N ILE A 127 -25.10 27.47 3.45
CA ILE A 127 -25.55 28.84 3.75
C ILE A 127 -26.71 29.23 2.83
N ALA A 128 -26.64 28.87 1.54
CA ALA A 128 -27.72 29.12 0.59
C ALA A 128 -29.02 28.40 0.96
N LEU A 129 -28.95 27.18 1.51
CA LEU A 129 -30.12 26.39 1.92
C LEU A 129 -30.64 26.73 3.33
N MET A 130 -29.79 27.28 4.19
CA MET A 130 -30.12 27.58 5.59
C MET A 130 -31.42 28.37 5.81
N PRO A 131 -31.75 29.44 5.08
CA PRO A 131 -32.97 30.20 5.34
C PRO A 131 -34.25 29.39 5.09
N LEU A 132 -34.25 28.50 4.09
CA LEU A 132 -35.40 27.64 3.79
C LEU A 132 -35.60 26.60 4.89
N LEU A 133 -34.51 25.92 5.28
CA LEU A 133 -34.55 24.93 6.36
C LEU A 133 -34.96 25.56 7.70
N GLN A 134 -34.50 26.78 7.96
CA GLN A 134 -34.90 27.54 9.15
C GLN A 134 -36.40 27.86 9.13
N ALA A 135 -36.93 28.35 8.01
CA ALA A 135 -38.36 28.63 7.87
C ALA A 135 -39.24 27.38 8.04
N GLU A 136 -38.84 26.24 7.48
CA GLU A 136 -39.55 24.98 7.66
C GLU A 136 -39.50 24.49 9.11
N LYS A 137 -38.34 24.61 9.77
CA LYS A 137 -38.18 24.27 11.18
C LYS A 137 -39.07 25.13 12.07
N ASP A 138 -39.09 26.44 11.83
CA ASP A 138 -39.90 27.38 12.61
C ASP A 138 -41.41 27.11 12.44
N ARG A 139 -41.87 26.82 11.21
CA ARG A 139 -43.26 26.39 10.95
C ARG A 139 -43.63 25.12 11.70
N LYS A 140 -42.79 24.08 11.61
CA LYS A 140 -43.01 22.80 12.31
C LYS A 140 -43.05 22.99 13.82
N LEU A 141 -42.14 23.78 14.37
CA LEU A 141 -42.06 24.05 15.80
C LEU A 141 -43.33 24.77 16.29
N LEU A 142 -43.76 25.84 15.61
CA LEU A 142 -44.95 26.58 15.99
C LEU A 142 -46.21 25.74 15.87
N GLN A 143 -46.29 24.88 14.86
CA GLN A 143 -47.41 23.94 14.70
C GLN A 143 -47.51 23.00 15.91
N ILE A 144 -46.41 22.35 16.30
CA ILE A 144 -46.39 21.44 17.47
C ILE A 144 -46.77 22.19 18.75
N LEU A 145 -46.23 23.38 18.97
CA LEU A 145 -46.57 24.17 20.15
C LEU A 145 -48.04 24.59 20.16
N ARG A 146 -48.61 24.89 18.99
CA ARG A 146 -50.02 25.24 18.86
C ARG A 146 -50.92 24.05 19.20
N GLU A 147 -50.61 22.87 18.65
CA GLU A 147 -51.29 21.61 18.98
C GLU A 147 -51.24 21.34 20.49
N ASN A 148 -50.04 21.40 21.10
CA ASN A 148 -49.87 21.18 22.53
C ASN A 148 -50.65 22.18 23.40
N LEU A 149 -50.73 23.45 22.99
CA LEU A 149 -51.51 24.47 23.71
C LEU A 149 -53.02 24.20 23.62
N GLU A 150 -53.51 23.70 22.49
CA GLU A 150 -54.91 23.32 22.32
C GLU A 150 -55.27 22.09 23.17
N GLU A 151 -54.39 21.10 23.24
CA GLU A 151 -54.53 19.94 24.12
C GLU A 151 -54.45 20.33 25.61
N GLU A 152 -53.48 21.17 25.98
CA GLU A 152 -53.35 21.72 27.33
C GLU A 152 -54.64 22.47 27.73
N ALA A 153 -55.21 23.28 26.84
CA ALA A 153 -56.46 23.98 27.09
C ALA A 153 -57.64 23.04 27.34
N ILE A 154 -57.64 21.84 26.76
CA ILE A 154 -58.68 20.83 27.01
C ILE A 154 -58.47 20.17 28.38
N ILE A 155 -57.22 19.80 28.69
CA ILE A 155 -56.85 19.10 29.93
C ILE A 155 -57.03 20.01 31.16
N VAL A 156 -56.63 21.28 31.03
CA VAL A 156 -56.59 22.25 32.15
C VAL A 156 -57.98 22.77 32.55
N LYS A 157 -59.00 22.65 31.69
CA LYS A 157 -60.39 23.08 32.02
C LYS A 157 -60.94 22.52 33.33
N GLY A 158 -60.45 21.36 33.79
CA GLY A 158 -60.89 20.71 35.04
C GLY A 158 -60.12 21.10 36.30
N VAL A 159 -59.10 21.96 36.21
CA VAL A 159 -58.18 22.28 37.32
C VAL A 159 -58.40 23.72 37.82
N PRO A 160 -58.70 23.94 39.11
CA PRO A 160 -59.14 25.25 39.62
C PRO A 160 -58.08 26.37 39.56
N ASP A 161 -56.79 26.05 39.58
CA ASP A 161 -55.67 27.02 39.51
C ASP A 161 -54.83 26.90 38.22
N GLY A 162 -55.33 26.16 37.22
CA GLY A 162 -54.59 25.88 36.01
C GLY A 162 -54.68 27.00 34.98
N LYS A 163 -53.55 27.65 34.68
CA LYS A 163 -53.45 28.63 33.59
C LYS A 163 -52.81 28.00 32.37
N VAL A 164 -53.49 28.09 31.23
CA VAL A 164 -53.01 27.53 29.96
C VAL A 164 -51.92 28.41 29.36
N GLY A 165 -50.79 27.81 28.98
CA GLY A 165 -49.75 28.49 28.21
C GLY A 165 -48.98 29.57 28.97
N GLU A 166 -49.08 29.59 30.31
CA GLU A 166 -48.29 30.51 31.14
C GLU A 166 -46.79 30.16 31.01
N SER A 167 -45.96 31.17 30.78
CA SER A 167 -44.52 30.97 30.74
C SER A 167 -43.98 30.76 32.16
N VAL A 168 -43.23 29.67 32.36
CA VAL A 168 -42.52 29.41 33.63
C VAL A 168 -41.49 30.51 33.95
N LEU A 169 -40.97 31.14 32.89
CA LEU A 169 -39.98 32.20 32.99
C LEU A 169 -40.66 33.56 33.15
N HIS A 170 -40.00 34.45 33.90
CA HIS A 170 -40.46 35.83 34.13
C HIS A 170 -40.22 36.76 32.92
N THR A 171 -39.48 36.32 31.91
CA THR A 171 -39.13 37.12 30.74
C THR A 171 -40.18 37.01 29.64
N THR A 172 -40.48 38.12 28.96
CA THR A 172 -41.37 38.15 27.79
C THR A 172 -40.67 37.76 26.47
N CYS A 173 -39.35 37.55 26.49
CA CYS A 173 -38.61 37.11 25.32
C CYS A 173 -38.93 35.66 24.96
N TRP A 174 -38.84 35.35 23.66
CA TRP A 174 -38.99 33.98 23.17
C TRP A 174 -37.84 33.10 23.68
N VAL A 175 -38.19 31.92 24.18
CA VAL A 175 -37.22 30.91 24.62
C VAL A 175 -37.46 29.62 23.85
N THR A 176 -36.39 29.07 23.28
CA THR A 176 -36.44 27.81 22.54
C THR A 176 -37.02 26.70 23.42
N PRO A 177 -38.10 26.02 22.99
CA PRO A 177 -38.73 25.00 23.80
C PRO A 177 -37.81 23.80 24.00
N MET A 178 -37.83 23.22 25.19
CA MET A 178 -37.16 21.97 25.48
C MET A 178 -37.86 20.82 24.75
N LEU A 179 -37.13 19.73 24.47
CA LEU A 179 -37.66 18.59 23.72
C LEU A 179 -38.91 17.98 24.39
N GLY A 180 -38.93 17.89 25.71
CA GLY A 180 -40.10 17.43 26.48
C GLY A 180 -41.32 18.35 26.36
N LYS A 181 -41.14 19.65 26.10
CA LYS A 181 -42.26 20.58 25.86
C LYS A 181 -42.87 20.42 24.46
N LEU A 182 -42.08 19.95 23.49
CA LEU A 182 -42.55 19.66 22.14
C LEU A 182 -43.22 18.29 22.06
N TYR A 183 -42.55 17.25 22.58
CA TYR A 183 -42.98 15.85 22.38
C TYR A 183 -43.62 15.20 23.63
N GLY A 184 -43.81 15.93 24.73
CA GLY A 184 -44.31 15.36 25.99
C GLY A 184 -45.75 14.87 25.95
N LEU A 185 -46.60 15.48 25.11
CA LEU A 185 -48.02 15.08 24.95
C LEU A 185 -48.25 14.13 23.77
N ARG A 186 -47.29 14.04 22.83
CA ARG A 186 -47.40 13.14 21.67
C ARG A 186 -47.28 11.68 22.14
N MET A 187 -48.42 11.07 22.44
CA MET A 187 -48.55 9.65 22.80
C MET A 187 -48.39 8.72 21.58
N CYS A 188 -48.27 9.26 20.37
CA CYS A 188 -48.03 8.47 19.17
C CYS A 188 -46.54 8.16 19.07
N THR A 189 -46.19 7.02 19.67
CA THR A 189 -44.97 6.22 19.54
C THR A 189 -43.75 6.69 20.35
N ASN A 190 -43.30 5.83 21.29
CA ASN A 190 -42.00 5.97 21.94
C ASN A 190 -40.87 6.16 20.91
N GLU A 191 -41.03 5.65 19.68
CA GLU A 191 -40.04 5.77 18.62
C GLU A 191 -39.81 7.21 18.15
N GLU A 192 -40.83 8.08 18.07
CA GLU A 192 -40.64 9.49 17.66
C GLU A 192 -39.82 10.24 18.71
N VAL A 193 -40.12 10.02 20.00
CA VAL A 193 -39.38 10.62 21.12
C VAL A 193 -37.96 10.08 21.18
N LEU A 194 -37.77 8.77 21.05
CA LEU A 194 -36.44 8.13 21.06
C LEU A 194 -35.60 8.58 19.85
N ASN A 195 -36.22 8.71 18.68
CA ASN A 195 -35.56 9.21 17.48
C ASN A 195 -35.19 10.69 17.62
N ALA A 196 -36.11 11.53 18.11
CA ALA A 196 -35.83 12.95 18.33
C ALA A 196 -34.74 13.20 19.39
N THR A 197 -34.65 12.35 20.43
CA THR A 197 -33.66 12.47 21.50
C THR A 197 -32.29 11.89 21.12
N SER A 198 -32.30 10.70 20.54
CA SER A 198 -31.11 9.83 20.44
C SER A 198 -30.83 9.33 19.03
N GLY A 199 -31.74 9.56 18.07
CA GLY A 199 -31.62 9.06 16.69
C GLY A 199 -30.26 9.41 16.10
N PHE A 200 -29.87 10.69 16.11
CA PHE A 200 -28.57 11.13 15.59
C PHE A 200 -27.36 10.37 16.15
N LYS A 201 -27.37 10.00 17.43
CA LYS A 201 -26.28 9.24 18.05
C LYS A 201 -26.26 7.77 17.64
N GLN A 202 -27.43 7.22 17.31
CA GLN A 202 -27.59 5.82 16.88
C GLN A 202 -27.31 5.65 15.38
N TYR A 203 -27.35 6.73 14.60
CA TYR A 203 -27.00 6.75 13.18
C TYR A 203 -25.48 6.86 12.99
N THR A 204 -24.77 5.73 13.10
CA THR A 204 -23.35 5.57 12.77
C THR A 204 -23.08 4.22 12.11
#